data_AF-A0AAW4XPU3-F1
#
_entry.id   AF-A0AAW4XPU3-F1
#
_cell.length_a   1.000
_cell.length_b   1.000
_cell.length_c   1.000
_cell.angle_alpha   90.00
_cell.angle_beta   90.00
_cell.angle_gamma   90.00
#
_symmetry.space_group_name_H-M   'P 1'
#
loop_
_entity.id
_entity.type
_entity.pdbx_description
1 polymer ?
#
loop_
_entity_poly.entity_id
_entity_poly.type
_entity_poly.pdbx_seq_one_letter_code
_entity_poly.pdbx_strand_id
1 'polypeptide(L)' 'EAEALLALAEDCSLNAAQARARMRRVAGALSGWRDAARNNGVHTQEITMMAESIQPRLEAVLAAATTGAST' A
#
# COMPACT_ATOMS: atom_id res chain seq x y z
N GLU A 1 -11.50 1.47 2.99
CA GLU A 1 -10.37 0.91 3.77
C GLU A 1 -9.16 1.85 3.79
N ALA A 2 -8.53 2.19 2.66
CA ALA A 2 -7.29 2.99 2.65
C ALA A 2 -7.42 4.39 3.28
N GLU A 3 -8.53 5.11 3.06
CA GLU A 3 -8.78 6.42 3.68
C GLU A 3 -8.89 6.35 5.23
N ALA A 4 -9.26 5.18 5.78
CA ALA A 4 -9.30 4.99 7.23
C ALA A 4 -7.90 5.05 7.87
N LEU A 5 -6.84 4.84 7.08
CA LEU A 5 -5.46 5.02 7.54
C LEU A 5 -5.15 6.49 7.87
N LEU A 6 -5.82 7.44 7.20
CA LEU A 6 -5.69 8.86 7.52
C LEU A 6 -6.43 9.21 8.82
N ALA A 7 -7.59 8.59 9.06
CA ALA A 7 -8.31 8.75 10.32
C ALA A 7 -7.52 8.17 11.51
N LEU A 8 -6.86 7.02 11.32
CA LEU A 8 -5.98 6.40 12.32
C LEU A 8 -4.68 7.19 12.60
N ALA A 9 -4.29 8.10 11.70
CA ALA A 9 -3.03 8.82 11.81
C ALA A 9 -2.95 9.64 13.11
N GLU A 10 -4.05 10.25 13.53
CA GLU A 10 -4.13 11.05 14.75
C GLU A 10 -3.83 10.20 15.99
N ASP A 11 -4.42 9.01 16.10
CA ASP A 11 -4.14 8.04 17.17
C ASP A 11 -2.67 7.58 17.17
N CYS A 12 -2.02 7.60 15.99
CA CYS A 12 -0.60 7.28 15.83
C CYS A 12 0.34 8.49 16.04
N SER A 13 -0.17 9.64 16.48
CA SER A 13 0.60 10.89 16.59
C SER A 13 1.24 11.34 15.26
N LEU A 14 0.58 11.05 14.14
CA LEU A 14 1.00 11.46 12.79
C LEU A 14 0.02 12.50 12.24
N ASN A 15 0.55 13.57 11.67
CA ASN A 15 -0.27 14.44 10.82
C ASN A 15 -0.52 13.81 9.45
N ALA A 16 -1.48 14.35 8.69
CA ALA A 16 -1.86 13.83 7.39
C ALA A 16 -0.69 13.75 6.38
N ALA A 17 0.26 14.70 6.41
CA ALA A 17 1.42 14.68 5.52
C ALA A 17 2.38 13.51 5.86
N GLN A 18 2.63 13.29 7.16
CA GLN A 18 3.43 12.17 7.66
C GLN A 18 2.76 10.84 7.36
N ALA A 19 1.45 10.72 7.57
CA ALA A 19 0.68 9.53 7.24
C ALA A 19 0.77 9.18 5.75
N ARG A 20 0.53 10.16 4.87
CA ARG A 20 0.68 9.98 3.41
C ARG A 20 2.10 9.60 3.01
N ALA A 21 3.13 10.20 3.62
CA ALA A 21 4.52 9.81 3.39
C ALA A 21 4.78 8.35 3.81
N ARG A 22 4.20 7.92 4.93
CA ARG A 22 4.31 6.54 5.41
C ARG A 22 3.59 5.55 4.48
N MET A 23 2.38 5.90 4.03
CA MET A 23 1.60 5.12 3.05
C MET A 23 2.37 4.95 1.74
N ARG A 24 2.97 6.03 1.19
CA ARG A 24 3.84 5.94 -0.01
C ARG A 24 5.03 5.01 0.21
N ARG A 25 5.68 5.07 1.37
CA ARG A 25 6.81 4.16 1.69
C ARG A 25 6.36 2.69 1.73
N VAL A 26 5.23 2.39 2.35
CA VAL A 26 4.67 1.03 2.39
C VAL A 26 4.32 0.55 0.97
N ALA A 27 3.63 1.39 0.19
CA ALA A 27 3.27 1.06 -1.18
C ALA A 27 4.51 0.83 -2.06
N GLY A 28 5.54 1.68 -1.93
CA GLY A 28 6.81 1.52 -2.62
C GLY A 28 7.51 0.21 -2.26
N ALA A 29 7.60 -0.12 -0.97
CA ALA A 29 8.22 -1.36 -0.52
C ALA A 29 7.49 -2.61 -1.03
N LEU A 30 6.17 -2.53 -1.21
CA LEU A 30 5.34 -3.63 -1.73
C LEU A 30 5.27 -3.69 -3.25
N SER A 31 5.74 -2.68 -3.99
CA SER A 31 5.63 -2.68 -5.46
C SER A 31 6.31 -3.88 -6.15
N GLY A 32 7.39 -4.41 -5.57
CA GLY A 32 8.11 -5.59 -6.04
C GLY A 32 7.66 -6.93 -5.44
N TRP A 33 6.50 -7.00 -4.79
CA TRP A 33 6.08 -8.19 -4.03
C TRP A 33 6.01 -9.47 -4.87
N ARG A 34 5.65 -9.37 -6.15
CA ARG A 34 5.60 -10.54 -7.07
C ARG A 34 6.99 -11.12 -7.32
N ASP A 35 7.99 -10.27 -7.50
CA ASP A 35 9.39 -10.69 -7.65
C ASP A 35 9.91 -11.31 -6.36
N ALA A 36 9.61 -10.69 -5.21
CA ALA A 36 9.96 -11.25 -3.92
C ALA A 36 9.32 -12.64 -3.71
N ALA A 37 8.03 -12.80 -4.05
CA ALA A 37 7.35 -14.10 -3.94
C ALA A 37 8.00 -15.17 -4.84
N ARG A 38 8.32 -14.82 -6.09
CA ARG A 38 9.07 -15.72 -7.00
C ARG A 38 10.42 -16.13 -6.44
N ASN A 39 11.19 -15.18 -5.93
CA ASN A 39 12.51 -15.45 -5.35
C ASN A 39 12.45 -16.32 -4.09
N ASN A 40 11.30 -16.36 -3.41
CA ASN A 40 11.04 -17.22 -2.25
C ASN A 40 10.33 -18.54 -2.62
N GLY A 41 10.23 -18.87 -3.91
CA GLY A 41 9.71 -20.17 -4.37
C GLY A 41 8.19 -20.30 -4.40
N VAL A 42 7.45 -19.20 -4.27
CA VAL A 42 5.97 -19.23 -4.42
C VAL A 42 5.61 -19.51 -5.87
N HIS A 43 4.65 -20.41 -6.10
CA HIS A 43 4.26 -20.76 -7.47
C HIS A 43 3.55 -19.61 -8.18
N THR A 44 3.80 -19.47 -9.49
CA THR A 44 3.18 -18.42 -10.32
C THR A 44 1.65 -18.39 -10.21
N GLN A 45 1.01 -19.56 -10.10
CA GLN A 45 -0.45 -19.64 -9.94
C GLN A 45 -0.91 -19.01 -8.62
N GLU A 46 -0.22 -19.28 -7.51
CA GLU A 46 -0.52 -18.70 -6.20
C GLU A 46 -0.28 -17.18 -6.21
N ILE A 47 0.80 -16.72 -6.85
CA ILE A 47 1.08 -15.28 -7.03
C ILE A 47 -0.06 -14.61 -7.81
N THR A 48 -0.57 -15.24 -8.87
CA THR A 48 -1.70 -14.71 -9.65
C THR A 48 -2.97 -14.65 -8.80
N MET A 49 -3.30 -15.70 -8.05
CA MET A 49 -4.46 -15.71 -7.16
C MET A 49 -4.35 -14.64 -6.07
N MET A 50 -3.17 -14.48 -5.47
CA MET A 50 -2.95 -13.43 -4.47
C MET A 50 -3.01 -12.02 -5.08
N ALA A 51 -2.61 -11.86 -6.34
CA ALA A 51 -2.63 -10.58 -7.01
C ALA A 51 -4.05 -9.99 -7.13
N GLU A 52 -5.07 -10.83 -7.28
CA GLU A 52 -6.48 -10.40 -7.30
C GLU A 52 -6.87 -9.67 -6.00
N SER A 53 -6.22 -10.01 -4.88
CA SER A 53 -6.47 -9.42 -3.57
C SER A 53 -5.47 -8.30 -3.21
N ILE A 54 -4.18 -8.49 -3.50
CA ILE A 54 -3.11 -7.56 -3.11
C ILE A 54 -3.10 -6.32 -3.99
N GLN A 55 -3.23 -6.48 -5.32
CA GLN A 55 -3.07 -5.38 -6.27
C GLN A 55 -4.07 -4.24 -6.03
N PRO A 56 -5.39 -4.49 -5.88
CA PRO A 56 -6.35 -3.41 -5.67
C PRO A 56 -6.11 -2.65 -4.35
N ARG A 57 -5.66 -3.34 -3.30
CA ARG A 57 -5.36 -2.71 -2.00
C ARG A 57 -4.11 -1.86 -2.05
N LEU A 58 -3.07 -2.32 -2.75
CA LEU A 58 -1.86 -1.55 -2.97
C LEU A 58 -2.17 -0.25 -3.74
N GLU A 59 -2.99 -0.34 -4.79
CA GLU A 59 -3.46 0.81 -5.56
C GLU A 59 -4.29 1.77 -4.71
N ALA A 60 -5.21 1.25 -3.88
CA ALA A 60 -6.02 2.09 -2.99
C ALA A 60 -5.16 2.85 -1.95
N VAL A 61 -4.13 2.21 -1.39
CA VAL A 61 -3.19 2.87 -0.47
C VAL A 61 -2.40 3.96 -1.19
N LEU A 62 -1.93 3.69 -2.41
CA LEU A 62 -1.19 4.68 -3.18
C LEU A 62 -2.08 5.88 -3.56
N ALA A 63 -3.31 5.62 -4.00
CA ALA A 63 -4.28 6.66 -4.34
C ALA A 63 -4.54 7.58 -3.15
N ALA A 64 -4.94 7.04 -2.00
CA ALA A 64 -5.18 7.80 -0.77
C ALA A 64 -3.94 8.60 -0.31
N ALA A 65 -2.74 8.07 -0.57
CA ALA A 65 -1.48 8.77 -0.27
C ALA A 65 -1.18 9.96 -1.20
N THR A 66 -1.83 10.03 -2.37
CA THR A 66 -1.63 11.07 -3.40
C THR A 66 -2.75 12.11 -3.49
N THR A 67 -3.99 11.76 -3.11
CA THR A 67 -5.18 12.63 -3.24
C THR A 67 -5.08 13.96 -2.48
N GLY A 68 -4.21 14.08 -1.47
CA GLY A 68 -4.04 15.31 -0.69
C GLY A 68 -2.95 16.29 -1.16
N ALA A 69 -2.42 16.15 -2.37
CA ALA A 69 -1.40 17.06 -2.91
C ALA A 69 -1.97 18.29 -3.64
N SER A 70 -3.30 18.43 -3.71
CA SER A 70 -3.99 19.51 -4.42
C SER A 70 -4.73 20.43 -3.44
N THR A 71 -3.99 21.26 -2.69
CA THR A 71 -4.46 22.51 -2.05
C THR A 71 -3.28 23.40 -1.78
#